data_AF-A0A418NSS1-F1
#
_entry.id   AF-A0A418NSS1-F1
#
_cell.length_a   1.000
_cell.length_b   1.000
_cell.length_c   1.000
_cell.angle_alpha   90.00
_cell.angle_beta   90.00
_cell.angle_gamma   90.00
#
_symmetry.space_group_name_H-M   'P 1'
#
loop_
_entity.id
_entity.type
_entity.pdbx_description
1 polymer ?
#
loop_
_entity_poly.entity_id
_entity_poly.type
_entity_poly.pdbx_seq_one_letter_code
_entity_poly.pdbx_strand_id
1 'polypeptide(L)' 'MLWMEASQVMWLRGLRMMAGGKLAEREAERMVREKLVASMTLWPFVAMGGMQQTPEQVSDRVLRHYRKPVRANRRRLSR' A
#
# COMPACT_ATOMS: atom_id res chain seq x y z
N MET A 1 3.98 -10.70 -8.49
CA MET A 1 4.58 -9.39 -8.85
C MET A 1 3.81 -8.29 -8.14
N LEU A 2 4.47 -7.24 -7.63
CA LEU A 2 3.82 -6.19 -6.81
C LEU A 2 2.73 -5.42 -7.57
N TRP A 3 3.01 -5.05 -8.82
CA TRP A 3 2.07 -4.29 -9.65
C TRP A 3 0.73 -5.01 -9.80
N MET A 4 0.75 -6.33 -10.02
CA MET A 4 -0.47 -7.13 -10.20
C MET A 4 -1.30 -7.19 -8.91
N GLU A 5 -0.63 -7.34 -7.75
CA GLU A 5 -1.31 -7.31 -6.45
C GLU A 5 -1.90 -5.92 -6.16
N ALA A 6 -1.19 -4.85 -6.54
CA ALA A 6 -1.68 -3.48 -6.38
C ALA A 6 -2.91 -3.22 -7.27
N SER A 7 -2.88 -3.62 -8.54
CA SER A 7 -4.03 -3.52 -9.45
C SER A 7 -5.25 -4.27 -8.93
N GLN A 8 -5.06 -5.48 -8.40
CA GLN A 8 -6.15 -6.24 -7.80
C GLN A 8 -6.73 -5.55 -6.56
N VAL A 9 -5.87 -4.98 -5.69
CA VAL A 9 -6.32 -4.22 -4.52
C VAL A 9 -7.14 -2.99 -4.93
N MET A 10 -6.69 -2.25 -5.95
CA MET A 10 -7.42 -1.09 -6.46
C MET A 10 -8.80 -1.49 -6.99
N TRP A 11 -8.88 -2.56 -7.78
CA TRP A 11 -10.15 -3.09 -8.29
C TRP A 11 -11.10 -3.51 -7.17
N LEU A 12 -10.65 -4.34 -6.23
CA LEU A 12 -11.48 -4.81 -5.11
C LEU A 12 -11.97 -3.67 -4.22
N ARG A 13 -11.15 -2.62 -4.05
CA ARG A 13 -11.57 -1.39 -3.36
C ARG A 13 -12.63 -0.64 -4.15
N GLY A 14 -12.46 -0.50 -5.46
CA GLY A 14 -13.49 0.06 -6.34
C GLY A 14 -14.83 -0.64 -6.16
N LEU A 15 -14.86 -1.98 -6.16
CA LEU A 15 -16.06 -2.77 -5.90
C LEU A 15 -16.68 -2.46 -4.52
N ARG A 16 -15.87 -2.42 -3.45
CA ARG A 16 -16.37 -2.07 -2.09
C ARG A 16 -16.90 -0.64 -2.00
N MET A 17 -16.27 0.31 -2.69
CA MET A 17 -16.72 1.69 -2.71
C MET A 17 -18.05 1.82 -3.46
N MET A 18 -18.20 1.13 -4.60
CA MET A 18 -19.45 1.13 -5.38
C MET A 18 -20.64 0.54 -4.61
N ALA A 19 -20.40 -0.40 -3.68
CA ALA A 19 -21.45 -0.93 -2.82
C ALA A 19 -22.05 0.14 -1.87
N GLY A 20 -21.32 1.23 -1.61
CA GLY A 20 -21.78 2.33 -0.75
C GLY A 20 -21.98 1.94 0.72
N GLY A 21 -22.67 2.82 1.45
CA GLY A 21 -23.04 2.63 2.86
C GLY A 21 -21.85 2.46 3.81
N LYS A 22 -22.12 1.86 4.97
CA LYS A 22 -21.14 1.71 6.07
C LYS A 22 -19.92 0.87 5.69
N LEU A 23 -20.04 -0.05 4.73
CA LEU A 23 -18.90 -0.84 4.25
C LEU A 23 -17.92 0.02 3.47
N ALA A 24 -18.41 0.85 2.55
CA ALA A 24 -17.59 1.78 1.78
C ALA A 24 -16.92 2.82 2.69
N GLU A 25 -17.66 3.38 3.66
CA GLU A 25 -17.12 4.33 4.63
C GLU A 25 -15.93 3.74 5.43
N ARG A 26 -16.12 2.55 6.01
CA ARG A 26 -15.05 1.85 6.74
C ARG A 26 -13.84 1.53 5.86
N GLU A 27 -14.05 1.15 4.60
CA GLU A 27 -12.94 0.91 3.67
C GLU A 27 -12.22 2.22 3.34
N ALA A 28 -12.93 3.32 3.13
CA ALA A 28 -12.35 4.64 2.88
C ALA A 28 -11.50 5.14 4.07
N GLU A 29 -12.02 5.07 5.29
CA GLU A 29 -11.26 5.43 6.50
C GLU A 29 -10.00 4.59 6.65
N ARG A 30 -10.13 3.27 6.46
CA ARG A 30 -8.99 2.35 6.50
C ARG A 30 -7.96 2.72 5.44
N MET A 31 -8.38 3.03 4.21
CA MET A 31 -7.48 3.47 3.15
C MET A 31 -6.70 4.73 3.50
N VAL A 32 -7.32 5.70 4.19
CA VAL A 32 -6.65 6.93 4.62
C VAL A 32 -5.58 6.59 5.67
N ARG A 33 -5.94 5.80 6.70
CA ARG A 33 -4.99 5.36 7.73
C ARG A 33 -3.79 4.62 7.14
N GLU A 34 -4.04 3.73 6.19
CA GLU A 34 -2.96 2.99 5.52
C GLU A 34 -2.03 3.91 4.73
N LYS A 35 -2.55 4.91 4.00
CA LYS A 35 -1.72 5.90 3.28
C LYS A 35 -0.87 6.71 4.25
N LEU A 36 -1.45 7.17 5.35
CA LEU A 36 -0.73 7.92 6.39
C LEU A 36 0.40 7.08 6.98
N VAL A 37 0.12 5.83 7.39
CA VAL A 37 1.13 4.92 7.92
C VAL A 37 2.23 4.65 6.89
N ALA A 38 1.87 4.40 5.62
CA ALA A 38 2.86 4.15 4.57
C ALA A 38 3.78 5.36 4.36
N SER A 39 3.24 6.58 4.29
CA SER A 39 4.02 7.81 4.14
C SER A 39 4.96 8.07 5.32
N MET A 40 4.47 7.87 6.56
CA MET A 40 5.28 8.07 7.77
C MET A 40 6.41 7.04 7.90
N THR A 41 6.19 5.82 7.40
CA THR A 41 7.16 4.72 7.55
C THR A 41 8.12 4.61 6.37
N LEU A 42 7.78 5.14 5.19
CA LEU A 42 8.63 5.05 4.01
C LEU A 42 9.91 5.89 4.13
N TRP A 43 9.79 7.15 4.57
CA TRP A 43 10.96 8.05 4.66
C TRP A 43 12.06 7.52 5.57
N PRO A 44 11.77 7.09 6.82
CA PRO A 44 12.78 6.45 7.66
C PRO A 44 13.35 5.18 7.01
N PHE A 45 12.50 4.37 6.35
CA PHE A 45 12.93 3.13 5.70
C PHE A 45 13.91 3.36 4.55
N VAL A 46 13.68 4.40 3.76
CA VAL A 46 14.60 4.82 2.70
C VAL A 46 15.87 5.41 3.32
N ALA A 47 15.75 6.36 4.26
CA ALA A 47 16.87 7.07 4.88
C ALA A 47 17.88 6.16 5.59
N MET A 48 17.46 4.99 6.10
CA MET A 48 18.36 3.99 6.68
C MET A 48 19.47 3.50 5.74
N GLY A 49 19.41 3.77 4.44
CA GLY A 49 20.51 3.42 3.54
C GLY A 49 21.61 4.47 3.42
N GLY A 50 21.44 5.65 4.03
CA GLY A 50 22.42 6.73 4.04
C GLY A 50 22.56 7.47 2.70
N MET A 51 23.50 8.42 2.65
CA MET A 51 23.67 9.32 1.49
C MET A 51 24.30 8.66 0.26
N GLN A 52 24.83 7.44 0.38
CA GLN A 52 25.55 6.73 -0.69
C GLN A 52 24.64 5.80 -1.52
N GLN A 53 23.32 5.88 -1.34
CA GLN A 53 22.39 5.00 -2.05
C GLN A 53 22.28 5.32 -3.53
N THR A 54 22.29 4.29 -4.36
CA THR A 54 21.95 4.45 -5.79
C THR A 54 20.43 4.54 -5.99
N PRO A 55 19.96 5.11 -7.10
CA PRO A 55 18.53 5.15 -7.45
C PRO A 55 17.85 3.77 -7.46
N GLU A 56 18.57 2.73 -7.90
CA GLU A 56 18.08 1.35 -7.94
C GLU A 56 17.88 0.81 -6.52
N GLN A 57 18.82 1.08 -5.62
CA GLN A 57 18.71 0.65 -4.22
C GLN A 57 17.56 1.36 -3.50
N VAL A 58 17.34 2.64 -3.77
CA VAL A 58 16.17 3.38 -3.26
C VAL A 58 14.89 2.77 -3.80
N SER A 59 14.81 2.55 -5.11
CA SER A 59 13.63 1.97 -5.76
C SER A 59 13.30 0.59 -5.21
N ASP A 60 14.28 -0.29 -5.05
CA ASP A 60 14.07 -1.63 -4.51
C ASP A 60 13.63 -1.60 -3.03
N ARG A 61 14.14 -0.65 -2.22
CA ARG A 61 13.62 -0.42 -0.86
C ARG A 61 12.18 0.05 -0.88
N VAL A 62 11.83 1.02 -1.72
CA VAL A 62 10.44 1.49 -1.88
C VAL A 62 9.52 0.33 -2.25
N LEU A 63 9.91 -0.50 -3.23
CA LEU A 63 9.12 -1.66 -3.65
C LEU A 63 8.98 -2.69 -2.52
N ARG A 64 10.04 -2.95 -1.75
CA ARG A 64 10.00 -3.84 -0.58
C ARG A 64 9.07 -3.32 0.51
N HIS A 65 9.10 -2.01 0.79
CA HIS A 65 8.22 -1.35 1.75
C HIS A 65 6.73 -1.57 1.42
N TYR A 66 6.34 -1.39 0.16
CA TYR A 66 4.95 -1.53 -0.26
C TYR A 66 4.50 -2.99 -0.44
N ARG A 67 5.41 -3.94 -0.64
CA ARG A 67 5.05 -5.35 -0.90
C ARG A 67 4.25 -5.99 0.24
N LYS A 68 4.68 -5.79 1.49
CA LYS A 68 3.99 -6.35 2.66
C LYS A 68 2.55 -5.80 2.83
N PRO A 69 2.30 -4.47 2.87
CA PRO A 69 0.95 -3.95 3.04
C PRO A 69 0.05 -4.26 1.83
N VAL A 70 0.54 -4.21 0.59
CA VAL A 70 -0.27 -4.55 -0.59
C VAL A 70 -0.73 -6.01 -0.54
N ARG A 71 0.16 -6.96 -0.20
CA ARG A 71 -0.21 -8.37 -0.07
C ARG A 71 -1.21 -8.62 1.06
N ALA A 72 -1.06 -7.93 2.18
CA ALA A 72 -2.02 -7.99 3.30
C ALA A 72 -3.40 -7.48 2.88
N ASN A 73 -3.44 -6.34 2.16
CA ASN A 73 -4.66 -5.77 1.62
C ASN A 73 -5.35 -6.71 0.65
N ARG A 74 -4.61 -7.29 -0.30
CA ARG A 74 -5.14 -8.26 -1.27
C ARG A 74 -5.85 -9.41 -0.57
N ARG A 75 -5.18 -10.04 0.42
CA ARG A 75 -5.74 -11.16 1.20
C ARG A 75 -7.01 -10.80 1.96
N ARG A 76 -7.11 -9.57 2.46
CA ARG A 76 -8.27 -9.08 3.21
C ARG A 76 -9.43 -8.69 2.29
N LEU A 77 -9.12 -8.15 1.12
CA LEU A 77 -10.09 -7.70 0.13
C LEU A 77 -10.68 -8.88 -0.66
N SER A 78 -9.95 -9.99 -0.77
CA SER A 78 -10.41 -11.23 -1.42
C SER A 78 -11.24 -12.15 -0.51
N ARG A 79 -11.55 -11.70 0.71
CA ARG A 79 -12.47 -12.35 1.64
C ARG A 79 -13.73 -11.50 1.70
#